data_AF-A0A7S3ATC3-F1
#
_entry.id   AF-A0A7S3ATC3-F1
#
_cell.length_a   1.000
_cell.length_b   1.000
_cell.length_c   1.000
_cell.angle_alpha   90.00
_cell.angle_beta   90.00
_cell.angle_gamma   90.00
#
_symmetry.space_group_name_H-M   'P 1'
#
loop_
_entity.id
_entity.type
_entity.pdbx_description
1 polymer ?
#
loop_
_entity_poly.entity_id
_entity_poly.type
_entity_poly.pdbx_seq_one_letter_code
_entity_poly.pdbx_strand_id
1 'polypeptide(L)'
;AKGGVLFIDEAYTLTLPDSDRDFGQEAVDELMSDLLTGDPVVILAGYPEEMTSFLASNAGLARRFEHTLSFPDYTPRDLGRIFVVKAAESGFGLDGGPHDGIT
;
A
#
# COMPACT_ATOMS: atom_id res chain seq x y z
N ALA A 1 4.03 12.86 13.24
CA ALA A 1 2.83 12.36 13.93
C ALA A 1 3.29 11.43 15.03
N LYS A 2 3.17 11.78 16.32
CA LYS A 2 3.67 10.94 17.42
C LYS A 2 2.54 10.06 17.98
N GLY A 3 2.86 8.81 18.29
CA GLY A 3 1.96 7.78 18.83
C GLY A 3 1.00 7.14 17.82
N GLY A 4 1.29 7.20 16.52
CA GLY A 4 0.35 6.80 15.47
C GLY A 4 0.95 6.01 14.31
N VAL A 5 0.21 5.96 13.20
CA VAL A 5 0.65 5.35 11.94
C VAL A 5 0.81 6.45 10.89
N LEU A 6 1.95 6.45 10.19
CA LEU A 6 2.15 7.23 8.98
C LEU A 6 2.01 6.29 7.79
N PHE A 7 0.90 6.42 7.04
CA PHE A 7 0.66 5.67 5.82
C PHE A 7 0.99 6.55 4.61
N ILE A 8 1.88 6.07 3.74
CA ILE A 8 2.30 6.75 2.52
C ILE A 8 1.91 5.87 1.34
N ASP A 9 0.89 6.30 0.60
CA ASP A 9 0.50 5.66 -0.66
C ASP A 9 1.42 6.10 -1.80
N GLU A 10 1.63 5.21 -2.76
CA GLU A 10 2.53 5.40 -3.91
C GLU A 10 3.91 5.96 -3.50
N ALA A 11 4.53 5.38 -2.46
CA ALA A 11 5.74 5.93 -1.83
C ALA A 11 6.95 6.06 -2.80
N TYR A 12 6.99 5.26 -3.86
CA TYR A 12 8.00 5.34 -4.92
C TYR A 12 8.01 6.68 -5.68
N THR A 13 6.94 7.47 -5.58
CA THR A 13 6.86 8.82 -6.17
C THR A 13 7.85 9.80 -5.55
N LEU A 14 8.33 9.53 -4.33
CA LEU A 14 9.31 10.36 -3.62
C LEU A 14 10.70 10.36 -4.27
N THR A 15 11.03 9.36 -5.09
CA THR A 15 12.36 9.21 -5.73
C THR A 15 12.30 9.30 -7.25
N LEU A 16 11.23 9.86 -7.83
CA LEU A 16 11.10 9.92 -9.29
C LEU A 16 12.11 10.91 -9.91
N PRO A 17 12.85 10.52 -10.97
CA PRO A 17 13.90 11.35 -11.58
C PRO A 17 13.40 12.64 -12.26
N ASP A 18 12.14 12.68 -12.68
CA ASP A 18 11.56 13.79 -13.47
C ASP A 18 11.10 14.97 -12.61
N SER A 19 11.25 14.90 -11.28
CA SER A 19 11.13 16.09 -10.46
C SER A 19 12.48 16.82 -10.45
N ASP A 20 12.54 17.96 -11.12
CA ASP A 20 13.66 18.93 -11.16
C ASP A 20 13.98 19.54 -9.76
N ARG A 21 13.70 18.79 -8.69
CA ARG A 21 13.57 19.26 -7.31
C ARG A 21 14.07 18.20 -6.33
N ASP A 22 15.17 18.50 -5.65
CA ASP A 22 15.80 17.68 -4.59
C ASP A 22 14.92 17.37 -3.36
N PHE A 23 13.71 17.94 -3.26
CA PHE A 23 12.82 17.78 -2.11
C PHE A 23 12.37 16.34 -1.87
N GLY A 24 12.28 15.52 -2.91
CA GLY A 24 11.89 14.11 -2.78
C GLY A 24 12.92 13.30 -1.98
N GLN A 25 14.21 13.55 -2.25
CA GLN A 25 15.29 12.93 -1.51
C GLN A 25 15.37 13.43 -0.06
N GLU A 26 15.16 14.73 0.15
CA GLU A 26 15.10 15.32 1.51
C GLU A 26 13.94 14.73 2.33
N ALA A 27 12.78 14.52 1.72
CA ALA A 27 11.64 13.87 2.38
C ALA A 27 11.94 12.41 2.77
N VAL A 28 12.68 11.67 1.93
CA VAL A 28 13.16 10.32 2.25
C VAL A 28 14.15 10.35 3.42
N ASP A 29 15.05 11.31 3.45
CA ASP A 29 16.06 11.43 4.52
C ASP A 29 15.42 11.78 5.88
N GLU A 30 14.39 12.64 5.89
CA GLU A 30 13.62 12.93 7.09
C GLU A 30 12.80 11.71 7.53
N LEU A 31 12.14 11.02 6.60
CA LEU A 31 11.43 9.76 6.89
C LEU A 31 12.35 8.72 7.52
N MET A 32 13.58 8.61 7.01
CA MET A 32 14.61 7.72 7.54
C MET A 32 15.04 8.07 8.97
N SER A 33 15.00 9.36 9.32
CA SER A 33 15.27 9.84 10.68
C SER A 33 14.14 9.44 11.65
N ASP A 34 12.89 9.56 11.21
CA ASP A 34 11.73 9.13 12.00
C ASP A 34 11.71 7.61 12.23
N LEU A 35 12.09 6.80 11.24
CA LEU A 35 12.16 5.34 11.37
C LEU A 35 13.10 4.87 12.49
N LEU A 36 14.15 5.64 12.81
CA LEU A 36 15.07 5.32 13.91
C LEU A 36 14.42 5.46 15.29
N THR A 37 13.40 6.31 15.41
CA THR A 37 12.70 6.54 16.67
C THR A 37 11.64 5.48 16.95
N GLY A 38 11.20 4.76 15.90
CA GLY A 38 10.09 3.80 15.97
C GLY A 38 8.73 4.44 16.20
N ASP A 39 8.63 5.77 16.14
CA ASP A 39 7.39 6.52 16.33
C ASP A 39 7.31 7.71 15.34
N PRO A 40 6.40 7.66 14.35
CA PRO A 40 5.29 6.72 14.17
C PRO A 40 5.69 5.38 13.55
N VAL A 41 4.76 4.40 13.59
CA VAL A 41 4.84 3.23 12.71
C VAL A 41 4.62 3.70 11.27
N VAL A 42 5.58 3.43 10.39
CA VAL A 42 5.50 3.83 8.98
C VAL A 42 5.06 2.65 8.12
N ILE A 43 4.04 2.86 7.29
CA ILE A 43 3.57 1.89 6.29
C ILE A 43 3.71 2.55 4.91
N LEU A 44 4.48 1.91 4.05
CA LEU A 44 4.59 2.30 2.63
C LEU A 44 3.72 1.38 1.79
N ALA A 45 2.95 1.98 0.89
CA ALA A 45 2.12 1.27 -0.07
C ALA A 45 2.45 1.70 -1.50
N GLY A 46 2.16 0.81 -2.43
CA GLY A 46 2.40 1.01 -3.86
C GLY A 46 2.45 -0.30 -4.61
N TYR A 47 2.64 -0.20 -5.92
CA TYR A 47 2.77 -1.36 -6.79
C TYR A 47 4.07 -2.14 -6.50
N PRO A 48 4.05 -3.48 -6.59
CA PRO A 48 5.18 -4.31 -6.15
C PRO A 48 6.50 -4.03 -6.86
N GLU A 49 6.47 -3.79 -8.17
CA GLU A 49 7.70 -3.57 -8.97
C GLU A 49 8.33 -2.20 -8.63
N GLU A 50 7.50 -1.18 -8.53
CA GLU A 50 7.87 0.19 -8.20
C GLU A 50 8.38 0.28 -6.76
N MET A 51 7.74 -0.42 -5.81
CA MET A 51 8.21 -0.52 -4.43
C MET A 51 9.55 -1.25 -4.33
N THR A 52 9.76 -2.28 -5.15
CA THR A 52 11.05 -2.98 -5.22
C THR A 52 12.15 -2.02 -5.69
N SER A 53 11.87 -1.24 -6.74
CA SER A 53 12.79 -0.21 -7.24
C SER A 53 13.06 0.88 -6.21
N PHE A 54 12.02 1.38 -5.55
CA PHE A 54 12.13 2.39 -4.49
C PHE A 54 12.98 1.93 -3.32
N LEU A 55 12.77 0.71 -2.81
CA LEU A 55 13.58 0.16 -1.72
C LEU A 55 15.03 -0.09 -2.15
N ALA A 56 15.26 -0.43 -3.42
CA ALA A 56 16.60 -0.60 -3.98
C ALA A 56 17.35 0.72 -4.21
N SER A 57 16.64 1.86 -4.28
CA SER A 57 17.23 3.19 -4.50
C SER A 57 18.19 3.61 -3.38
N ASN A 58 17.97 3.13 -2.15
CA ASN A 58 18.80 3.43 -0.99
C ASN A 58 18.92 2.20 -0.08
N ALA A 59 20.14 1.70 0.12
CA ALA A 59 20.40 0.54 0.99
C ALA A 59 19.91 0.73 2.44
N GLY A 60 19.75 1.99 2.89
CA GLY A 60 19.16 2.33 4.18
C GLY A 60 17.66 2.03 4.26
N LEU A 61 16.90 2.30 3.19
CA LEU A 61 15.46 2.02 3.11
C LEU A 61 15.20 0.52 3.17
N ALA A 62 15.86 -0.26 2.31
CA ALA A 62 15.70 -1.71 2.27
C ALA A 62 15.96 -2.40 3.62
N ARG A 63 16.84 -1.86 4.46
CA ARG A 63 17.15 -2.42 5.79
C ARG A 63 16.13 -2.08 6.87
N ARG A 64 15.37 -1.00 6.71
CA ARG A 64 14.40 -0.53 7.72
C ARG A 64 12.99 -1.04 7.47
N PHE A 65 12.69 -1.42 6.23
CA PHE A 65 11.44 -2.05 5.84
C PHE A 65 11.62 -3.57 5.70
N GLU A 66 11.72 -4.25 6.84
CA GLU A 66 11.94 -5.72 6.89
C GLU A 66 10.66 -6.53 6.63
N HIS A 67 9.49 -5.90 6.79
CA HIS A 67 8.20 -6.55 6.64
C HIS A 67 7.50 -6.08 5.36
N THR A 68 7.29 -7.01 4.43
CA THR A 68 6.52 -6.79 3.20
C THR A 68 5.24 -7.60 3.25
N LEU A 69 4.11 -6.93 3.06
CA LEU A 69 2.80 -7.56 2.91
C LEU A 69 2.35 -7.41 1.46
N SER A 70 2.17 -8.55 0.77
CA SER A 70 1.67 -8.56 -0.61
C SER A 70 0.17 -8.75 -0.63
N PHE A 71 -0.53 -7.87 -1.35
CA PHE A 71 -1.97 -7.98 -1.59
C PHE A 71 -2.18 -8.50 -3.01
N PRO A 72 -2.50 -9.80 -3.20
CA PRO A 72 -2.75 -10.35 -4.52
C PRO A 72 -4.07 -9.85 -5.08
N ASP A 73 -4.19 -9.85 -6.41
CA ASP A 73 -5.45 -9.57 -7.09
C ASP A 73 -6.54 -10.55 -6.64
N TYR A 74 -7.75 -10.03 -6.49
CA TYR A 74 -8.93 -10.84 -6.23
C TYR A 74 -9.23 -11.74 -7.43
N THR A 75 -9.53 -13.01 -7.16
CA THR A 75 -10.06 -13.88 -8.21
C THR A 75 -11.47 -13.43 -8.62
N PRO A 76 -11.99 -13.81 -9.81
CA PRO A 76 -13.38 -13.54 -10.18
C PRO A 76 -14.39 -14.02 -9.13
N ARG A 77 -14.07 -15.10 -8.41
CA ARG A 77 -14.86 -15.61 -7.30
C ARG A 77 -14.83 -14.65 -6.10
N ASP A 78 -13.66 -14.17 -5.69
CA ASP A 78 -13.54 -13.22 -4.59
C ASP A 78 -14.26 -11.90 -4.91
N LEU A 79 -14.12 -11.41 -6.15
CA LEU A 79 -14.86 -10.25 -6.64
C LEU A 79 -16.37 -10.45 -6.58
N GLY A 80 -16.86 -11.64 -6.96
CA GLY A 80 -18.27 -12.00 -6.83
C GLY A 80 -18.75 -11.94 -5.37
N ARG A 81 -17.95 -12.45 -4.42
CA ARG A 81 -18.28 -12.37 -2.98
C ARG A 81 -18.30 -10.94 -2.47
N ILE A 82 -17.30 -10.13 -2.84
CA ILE A 82 -17.23 -8.70 -2.49
C ILE A 82 -18.45 -7.96 -3.03
N PHE A 83 -18.84 -8.25 -4.28
CA PHE A 83 -20.02 -7.65 -4.90
C PHE A 83 -21.31 -7.97 -4.15
N VAL A 84 -21.52 -9.24 -3.77
CA VAL A 84 -22.70 -9.65 -2.99
C VAL A 84 -22.79 -8.88 -1.67
N VAL A 85 -21.67 -8.74 -0.94
CA VAL A 85 -21.61 -7.98 0.30
C VAL A 85 -21.96 -6.50 0.05
N LYS A 86 -21.32 -5.87 -0.94
CA LYS A 86 -21.55 -4.45 -1.27
C LYS A 86 -22.98 -4.18 -1.75
N ALA A 87 -23.58 -5.10 -2.51
CA ALA A 87 -24.96 -4.99 -2.97
C ALA A 87 -25.94 -5.02 -1.79
N ALA A 88 -25.73 -5.96 -0.85
CA ALA A 88 -26.54 -6.06 0.36
C ALA A 88 -26.41 -4.83 1.26
N GLU A 89 -25.19 -4.32 1.48
CA GLU A 89 -24.93 -3.06 2.21
C GLU A 89 -25.63 -1.86 1.56
N SER A 90 -25.76 -1.89 0.23
CA SER A 90 -26.43 -0.85 -0.56
C SER A 90 -27.95 -1.04 -0.65
N GLY A 91 -28.51 -2.05 0.01
CA GLY A 91 -29.95 -2.33 0.06
C GLY A 91 -30.50 -3.09 -1.15
N PHE A 92 -29.64 -3.65 -2.01
CA PHE A 92 -30.06 -4.46 -3.15
C PHE A 92 -30.14 -5.94 -2.77
N GLY A 93 -31.25 -6.58 -3.16
CA GLY A 93 -31.36 -8.04 -3.24
C GLY A 93 -30.97 -8.50 -4.64
N LEU A 94 -30.15 -9.55 -4.74
CA LEU A 94 -29.83 -10.18 -6.01
C LEU A 94 -30.86 -11.27 -6.30
N ASP A 95 -31.62 -11.15 -7.39
CA ASP A 95 -32.58 -12.17 -7.80
C ASP A 95 -31.85 -13.37 -8.45
N GLY A 96 -32.10 -14.57 -7.93
CA GLY A 96 -31.47 -15.83 -8.35
C GLY A 96 -30.56 -16.42 -7.26
N GLY A 97 -31.14 -17.15 -6.31
CA GLY A 97 -30.37 -17.89 -5.29
C GLY A 97 -29.55 -19.04 -5.89
N PRO A 98 -28.86 -19.81 -5.03
CA PRO A 98 -27.42 -19.59 -4.80
C PRO A 98 -26.64 -19.53 -6.12
N HIS A 99 -25.79 -18.52 -6.30
CA HIS A 99 -24.87 -18.44 -7.43
C HIS A 99 -23.79 -19.54 -7.29
N ASP A 100 -24.16 -20.77 -7.65
CA ASP A 100 -23.32 -21.96 -7.70
C ASP A 100 -22.11 -21.68 -8.60
N GLY A 101 -21.01 -21.27 -7.97
CA GLY A 101 -19.80 -20.82 -8.64
C GLY A 101 -19.01 -19.77 -7.85
N ILE A 102 -19.69 -18.95 -7.04
CA ILE A 102 -19.08 -17.83 -6.29
C ILE A 102 -18.88 -18.17 -4.79
N THR A 103 -19.56 -19.19 -4.26
CA THR A 103 -19.27 -19.77 -2.93
C THR A 103 -18.26 -20.91 -3.06
#